data_AF-A0A4Y8S5X3-F1
#
_entry.id   AF-A0A4Y8S5X3-F1
#
_cell.length_a   1.000
_cell.length_b   1.000
_cell.length_c   1.000
_cell.angle_alpha   90.00
_cell.angle_beta   90.00
_cell.angle_gamma   90.00
#
_symmetry.space_group_name_H-M   'P 1'
#
loop_
_entity.id
_entity.type
_entity.pdbx_description
1 polymer ?
#
loop_
_entity_poly.entity_id
_entity_poly.type
_entity_poly.pdbx_seq_one_letter_code
_entity_poly.pdbx_strand_id
1 'polypeptide(L)'
;MKKLPLIELTINPDDNSFVSAVALVEHPAIESDFIAFSKNQRLENFSTNEERRELLGAAMIPDLPIYRNSEQSGEYVATFSKATVRQIAQVFAQKGFFNNTNIEHTLIPADSYIFQSYITDEAKGIAAPKGITVPDGTWIVGVKVLNDTVWQNIKDGSIKGFSVEGIFKMVDTQTTIALSQIPDLDTALDDFEALVNSLTD
;
A
#
# COMPACT_ATOMS: atom_id res chain seq x y z
N MET A 1 -15.20 -0.66 23.99
CA MET A 1 -14.52 -0.83 22.69
C MET A 1 -13.06 -1.12 22.95
N LYS A 2 -12.50 -2.16 22.32
CA LYS A 2 -11.10 -2.53 22.47
C LYS A 2 -10.21 -1.43 21.88
N LYS A 3 -9.17 -1.06 22.61
CA LYS A 3 -8.15 -0.11 22.19
C LYS A 3 -6.84 -0.86 22.01
N LEU A 4 -6.13 -0.58 20.93
CA LEU A 4 -4.85 -1.20 20.63
C LEU A 4 -3.73 -0.17 20.64
N PRO A 5 -2.49 -0.55 21.01
CA PRO A 5 -1.32 0.31 20.85
C PRO A 5 -1.18 0.78 19.40
N LEU A 6 -0.92 2.09 19.22
CA LEU A 6 -0.55 2.64 17.93
C LEU A 6 0.97 2.64 17.82
N ILE A 7 1.49 1.97 16.80
CA ILE A 7 2.92 1.81 16.55
C ILE A 7 3.25 2.50 15.23
N GLU A 8 4.19 3.43 15.25
CA GLU A 8 4.75 3.98 14.02
C GLU A 8 5.81 3.02 13.48
N LEU A 9 5.67 2.64 12.21
CA LEU A 9 6.68 1.88 11.49
C LEU A 9 7.60 2.85 10.78
N THR A 10 8.89 2.87 11.14
CA THR A 10 9.89 3.78 10.57
C THR A 10 11.01 3.03 9.87
N ILE A 11 11.87 3.75 9.14
CA ILE A 11 13.06 3.17 8.49
C ILE A 11 14.35 3.82 9.01
N ASN A 12 15.44 3.05 9.03
CA ASN A 12 16.79 3.56 9.18
C ASN A 12 17.73 2.93 8.14
N PRO A 13 18.09 3.65 7.06
CA PRO A 13 18.93 3.08 5.99
C PRO A 13 20.33 2.69 6.48
N ASP A 14 20.85 3.32 7.54
CA ASP A 14 22.16 2.99 8.13
C ASP A 14 22.17 1.60 8.78
N ASP A 15 21.00 1.11 9.22
CA ASP A 15 20.81 -0.20 9.83
C ASP A 15 20.14 -1.21 8.87
N ASN A 16 20.20 -0.95 7.56
CA ASN A 16 19.53 -1.75 6.52
C ASN A 16 18.00 -1.89 6.68
N SER A 17 17.36 -0.97 7.39
CA SER A 17 15.90 -0.87 7.44
C SER A 17 15.46 0.10 6.35
N PHE A 18 14.84 -0.44 5.29
CA PHE A 18 14.32 0.33 4.16
C PHE A 18 13.29 -0.48 3.37
N VAL A 19 12.49 0.22 2.56
CA VAL A 19 11.64 -0.39 1.53
C VAL A 19 12.49 -0.76 0.32
N SER A 20 12.35 -1.99 -0.16
CA SER A 20 13.17 -2.57 -1.23
C SER A 20 12.40 -2.98 -2.47
N ALA A 21 11.08 -3.08 -2.41
CA ALA A 21 10.24 -3.43 -3.55
C ALA A 21 8.83 -2.85 -3.44
N VAL A 22 8.15 -2.78 -4.59
CA VAL A 22 6.71 -2.51 -4.69
C VAL A 22 6.04 -3.70 -5.37
N ALA A 23 5.15 -4.36 -4.64
CA ALA A 23 4.34 -5.47 -5.12
C ALA A 23 3.06 -4.96 -5.82
N LEU A 24 2.64 -5.68 -6.85
CA LEU A 24 1.30 -5.59 -7.42
C LEU A 24 0.45 -6.66 -6.73
N VAL A 25 -0.65 -6.24 -6.11
CA VAL A 25 -1.44 -7.10 -5.22
C VAL A 25 -2.94 -7.00 -5.47
N GLU A 26 -3.69 -8.03 -5.10
CA GLU A 26 -5.15 -8.05 -5.08
C GLU A 26 -5.70 -7.23 -3.91
N HIS A 27 -5.15 -7.41 -2.71
CA HIS A 27 -5.59 -6.77 -1.47
C HIS A 27 -4.47 -5.87 -0.92
N PRO A 28 -4.40 -4.59 -1.31
CA PRO A 28 -3.41 -3.68 -0.75
C PRO A 28 -3.69 -3.48 0.74
N ALA A 29 -2.64 -3.38 1.56
CA ALA A 29 -2.77 -3.07 3.00
C ALA A 29 -3.32 -1.65 3.29
N ILE A 30 -3.71 -0.94 2.23
CA ILE A 30 -4.35 0.37 2.18
C ILE A 30 -5.78 0.11 1.70
N GLU A 31 -6.58 -0.62 2.48
CA GLU A 31 -8.02 -0.66 2.21
C GLU A 31 -8.60 0.69 2.69
N SER A 32 -9.04 1.47 1.72
CA SER A 32 -9.98 2.55 1.86
C SER A 32 -10.95 2.35 0.69
N ASP A 33 -12.15 1.89 1.03
CA ASP A 33 -13.38 1.89 0.22
C ASP A 33 -13.19 2.21 -1.27
N PHE A 34 -13.06 1.17 -2.09
CA PHE A 34 -13.02 1.30 -3.54
C PHE A 34 -14.40 1.69 -4.08
N ILE A 35 -14.66 3.00 -4.24
CA ILE A 35 -15.79 3.46 -5.04
C ILE A 35 -15.47 3.19 -6.52
N ALA A 36 -16.49 2.66 -7.18
CA ALA A 36 -16.34 1.88 -8.39
C ALA A 36 -17.55 2.19 -9.27
N PHE A 37 -17.56 3.35 -9.91
CA PHE A 37 -18.55 3.67 -10.93
C PHE A 37 -18.30 2.90 -12.25
N SER A 38 -19.36 2.71 -13.03
CA SER A 38 -19.51 1.66 -14.05
C SER A 38 -18.73 1.87 -15.37
N LYS A 39 -19.32 1.56 -16.54
CA LYS A 39 -18.94 2.11 -17.86
C LYS A 39 -18.85 3.66 -17.92
N ASN A 40 -18.96 4.34 -16.77
CA ASN A 40 -18.18 5.51 -16.39
C ASN A 40 -17.59 5.24 -14.97
N GLN A 41 -16.26 5.22 -14.77
CA GLN A 41 -15.51 5.34 -13.49
C GLN A 41 -15.25 4.12 -12.56
N ARG A 42 -14.65 3.01 -13.00
CA ARG A 42 -14.14 1.94 -12.10
C ARG A 42 -12.63 1.95 -12.19
N LEU A 43 -11.93 1.92 -11.05
CA LEU A 43 -10.45 1.94 -10.82
C LEU A 43 -9.97 3.21 -10.08
N GLU A 44 -10.24 3.31 -8.77
CA GLU A 44 -10.05 4.55 -7.99
C GLU A 44 -8.74 4.69 -7.20
N ASN A 45 -7.78 3.77 -7.31
CA ASN A 45 -6.39 4.00 -6.88
C ASN A 45 -5.36 3.73 -7.99
N PHE A 46 -5.83 3.46 -9.20
CA PHE A 46 -5.01 3.16 -10.35
C PHE A 46 -5.59 3.84 -11.57
N SER A 47 -4.95 4.89 -12.07
CA SER A 47 -5.18 5.26 -13.46
C SER A 47 -4.46 4.25 -14.34
N THR A 48 -5.23 3.51 -15.13
CA THR A 48 -4.68 2.64 -16.16
C THR A 48 -4.68 3.37 -17.48
N ASN A 49 -3.55 3.34 -18.19
CA ASN A 49 -3.52 3.69 -19.60
C ASN A 49 -3.37 2.40 -20.38
N GLU A 50 -4.46 1.95 -21.02
CA GLU A 50 -4.48 0.64 -21.68
C GLU A 50 -3.50 0.53 -22.84
N GLU A 51 -3.40 1.57 -23.66
CA GLU A 51 -2.49 1.62 -24.80
C GLU A 51 -1.03 1.57 -24.34
N ARG A 52 -0.72 2.26 -23.24
CA ARG A 52 0.64 2.35 -22.71
C ARG A 52 0.97 1.26 -21.70
N ARG A 53 0.00 0.50 -21.19
CA ARG A 53 0.14 -0.44 -20.07
C ARG A 53 0.83 0.19 -18.86
N GLU A 54 0.31 1.34 -18.47
CA GLU A 54 0.78 2.12 -17.33
C GLU A 54 -0.26 2.08 -16.23
N LEU A 55 0.22 1.97 -15.00
CA LEU A 55 -0.50 2.06 -13.74
C LEU A 55 -0.07 3.33 -13.02
N LEU A 56 -0.97 4.00 -12.30
CA LEU A 56 -0.62 5.16 -11.48
C LEU A 56 -1.45 5.17 -10.21
N GLY A 57 -0.80 5.08 -9.05
CA GLY A 57 -1.52 4.85 -7.80
C GLY A 57 -0.73 5.14 -6.54
N ALA A 58 -1.42 5.09 -5.41
CA ALA A 58 -0.81 5.25 -4.09
C ALA A 58 -0.02 4.00 -3.71
N ALA A 59 1.27 4.16 -3.45
CA ALA A 59 2.13 3.13 -2.86
C ALA A 59 2.07 3.16 -1.33
N MET A 60 1.88 4.34 -0.73
CA MET A 60 1.78 4.47 0.73
C MET A 60 1.04 5.74 1.14
N ILE A 61 0.01 5.58 1.97
CA ILE A 61 -0.81 6.67 2.51
C ILE A 61 -0.37 6.99 3.95
N PRO A 62 -0.07 8.25 4.28
CA PRO A 62 0.31 8.65 5.62
C PRO A 62 -0.86 8.52 6.60
N ASP A 63 -0.51 8.25 7.85
CA ASP A 63 -1.41 8.21 9.02
C ASP A 63 -2.56 7.19 8.90
N LEU A 64 -2.52 6.31 7.91
CA LEU A 64 -3.47 5.22 7.78
C LEU A 64 -3.27 4.23 8.93
N PRO A 65 -4.32 3.90 9.72
CA PRO A 65 -4.25 2.88 10.74
C PRO A 65 -4.37 1.50 10.11
N ILE A 66 -3.38 0.63 10.35
CA ILE A 66 -3.33 -0.71 9.76
C ILE A 66 -3.31 -1.75 10.88
N TYR A 67 -4.36 -2.56 10.99
CA TYR A 67 -4.40 -3.64 11.98
C TYR A 67 -3.30 -4.68 11.72
N ARG A 68 -2.63 -5.09 12.80
CA ARG A 68 -1.61 -6.13 12.79
C ARG A 68 -1.79 -7.04 14.00
N ASN A 69 -1.61 -8.34 13.75
CA ASN A 69 -1.57 -9.36 14.78
C ASN A 69 -0.42 -10.31 14.47
N SER A 70 0.49 -10.49 15.41
CA SER A 70 1.57 -11.47 15.31
C SER A 70 1.77 -12.19 16.63
N GLU A 71 2.30 -13.42 16.57
CA GLU A 71 2.61 -14.19 17.79
C GLU A 71 3.62 -13.48 18.70
N GLN A 72 4.55 -12.72 18.12
CA GLN A 72 5.63 -12.06 18.87
C GLN A 72 5.22 -10.71 19.47
N SER A 73 4.39 -9.94 18.78
CA SER A 73 4.06 -8.55 19.16
C SER A 73 2.62 -8.40 19.65
N GLY A 74 1.80 -9.44 19.53
CA GLY A 74 0.37 -9.38 19.80
C GLY A 74 -0.35 -8.48 18.80
N GLU A 75 -1.52 -8.00 19.21
CA GLU A 75 -2.34 -7.08 18.42
C GLU A 75 -1.91 -5.63 18.61
N TYR A 76 -1.72 -4.92 17.50
CA TYR A 76 -1.42 -3.50 17.48
C TYR A 76 -1.92 -2.87 16.18
N VAL A 77 -1.88 -1.54 16.10
CA VAL A 77 -2.16 -0.81 14.87
C VAL A 77 -0.88 -0.15 14.39
N ALA A 78 -0.44 -0.50 13.20
CA ALA A 78 0.68 0.13 12.53
C ALA A 78 0.24 1.42 11.83
N THR A 79 1.14 2.38 11.73
CA THR A 79 0.96 3.58 10.90
C THR A 79 2.28 4.13 10.40
N PHE A 80 2.23 5.04 9.44
CA PHE A 80 3.39 5.73 8.88
C PHE A 80 3.11 7.23 8.83
N SER A 81 3.90 8.04 9.52
CA SER A 81 3.71 9.50 9.43
C SER A 81 4.08 10.04 8.04
N LYS A 82 3.60 11.24 7.70
CA LYS A 82 4.03 11.97 6.48
C LYS A 82 5.55 12.10 6.35
N ALA A 83 6.25 12.25 7.47
CA ALA A 83 7.71 12.35 7.48
C ALA A 83 8.35 11.01 7.09
N THR A 84 7.84 9.93 7.68
CA THR A 84 8.28 8.56 7.39
C THR A 84 7.98 8.16 5.95
N VAL A 85 6.78 8.46 5.43
CA VAL A 85 6.43 8.22 4.02
C VAL A 85 7.40 8.93 3.08
N ARG A 86 7.72 10.19 3.38
CA ARG A 86 8.69 10.97 2.60
C ARG A 86 10.09 10.38 2.63
N GLN A 87 10.56 9.96 3.81
CA GLN A 87 11.86 9.31 3.95
C GLN A 87 11.93 8.01 3.14
N ILE A 88 10.90 7.18 3.23
CA ILE A 88 10.79 5.92 2.48
C ILE A 88 10.91 6.15 0.98
N ALA A 89 10.12 7.08 0.42
CA ALA A 89 10.15 7.39 -1.01
C ALA A 89 11.54 7.90 -1.47
N GLN A 90 12.20 8.74 -0.66
CA GLN A 90 13.53 9.26 -0.95
C GLN A 90 14.61 8.20 -0.89
N VAL A 91 14.60 7.33 0.13
CA VAL A 91 15.57 6.23 0.27
C VAL A 91 15.38 5.20 -0.85
N PHE A 92 14.13 4.88 -1.20
CA PHE A 92 13.81 3.99 -2.33
C PHE A 92 14.40 4.53 -3.64
N ALA A 93 14.23 5.83 -3.88
CA ALA A 93 14.79 6.50 -5.05
C ALA A 93 16.33 6.53 -5.03
N GLN A 94 16.94 6.86 -3.89
CA GLN A 94 18.39 6.90 -3.72
C GLN A 94 19.04 5.53 -3.97
N LYS A 95 18.37 4.44 -3.58
CA LYS A 95 18.86 3.07 -3.77
C LYS A 95 18.58 2.51 -5.17
N GLY A 96 17.80 3.21 -5.99
CA GLY A 96 17.54 2.81 -7.38
C GLY A 96 16.59 1.62 -7.52
N PHE A 97 15.69 1.40 -6.55
CA PHE A 97 14.79 0.23 -6.53
C PHE A 97 13.60 0.30 -7.49
N PHE A 98 13.63 1.19 -8.47
CA PHE A 98 12.55 1.39 -9.45
C PHE A 98 12.22 0.14 -10.28
N ASN A 99 13.13 -0.82 -10.40
CA ASN A 99 12.91 -2.09 -11.10
C ASN A 99 12.48 -3.23 -10.17
N ASN A 100 12.42 -3.01 -8.86
CA ASN A 100 12.12 -4.05 -7.89
C ASN A 100 10.60 -4.14 -7.71
N THR A 101 9.97 -4.88 -8.61
CA THR A 101 8.53 -5.16 -8.57
C THR A 101 8.26 -6.65 -8.58
N ASN A 102 7.25 -7.08 -7.82
CA ASN A 102 6.83 -8.48 -7.75
C ASN A 102 5.30 -8.60 -7.67
N ILE A 103 4.81 -9.84 -7.65
CA ILE A 103 3.40 -10.16 -7.47
C ILE A 103 3.20 -10.72 -6.06
N GLU A 104 2.24 -10.20 -5.31
CA GLU A 104 1.82 -10.77 -4.00
C GLU A 104 2.96 -11.02 -3.00
N HIS A 105 3.96 -10.13 -2.96
CA HIS A 105 5.11 -10.29 -2.07
C HIS A 105 5.90 -11.61 -2.28
N THR A 106 5.79 -12.19 -3.47
CA THR A 106 6.48 -13.41 -3.85
C THR A 106 7.83 -13.12 -4.49
N LEU A 107 8.62 -14.17 -4.71
CA LEU A 107 9.84 -14.10 -5.50
C LEU A 107 9.58 -13.95 -7.02
N ILE A 108 8.32 -13.91 -7.45
CA ILE A 108 7.95 -13.78 -8.86
C ILE A 108 8.02 -12.31 -9.26
N PRO A 109 8.96 -11.91 -10.14
CA PRO A 109 9.00 -10.53 -10.61
C PRO A 109 7.73 -10.19 -11.39
N ALA A 110 7.21 -8.97 -11.20
CA ALA A 110 6.07 -8.49 -11.98
C ALA A 110 6.45 -8.15 -13.43
N ASP A 111 7.76 -8.14 -13.75
CA ASP A 111 8.32 -7.69 -15.02
C ASP A 111 7.71 -6.33 -15.42
N SER A 112 7.97 -5.38 -14.54
CA SER A 112 7.46 -4.01 -14.57
C SER A 112 8.48 -3.07 -13.91
N TYR A 113 8.36 -1.77 -14.19
CA TYR A 113 9.23 -0.77 -13.56
C TYR A 113 8.46 0.50 -13.21
N ILE A 114 8.88 1.15 -12.13
CA ILE A 114 8.36 2.44 -11.69
C ILE A 114 9.02 3.55 -12.52
N PHE A 115 8.22 4.31 -13.28
CA PHE A 115 8.68 5.43 -14.12
C PHE A 115 8.26 6.80 -13.58
N GLN A 116 7.31 6.83 -12.64
CA GLN A 116 6.93 8.02 -11.89
C GLN A 116 6.96 7.73 -10.39
N SER A 117 7.49 8.66 -9.60
CA SER A 117 7.50 8.56 -8.14
C SER A 117 7.51 9.96 -7.56
N TYR A 118 6.48 10.31 -6.80
CA TYR A 118 6.35 11.62 -6.17
C TYR A 118 5.47 11.55 -4.94
N ILE A 119 5.53 12.59 -4.11
CA ILE A 119 4.73 12.71 -2.90
C ILE A 119 3.74 13.84 -3.12
N THR A 120 2.47 13.63 -2.78
CA THR A 120 1.49 14.73 -2.77
C THR A 120 1.91 15.80 -1.76
N ASP A 121 1.88 17.06 -2.20
CA ASP A 121 2.33 18.22 -1.45
C ASP A 121 1.46 19.42 -1.86
N GLU A 122 0.32 19.58 -1.17
CA GLU A 122 -0.68 20.60 -1.46
C GLU A 122 -0.08 22.01 -1.42
N ALA A 123 0.82 22.27 -0.46
CA ALA A 123 1.48 23.56 -0.30
C ALA A 123 2.39 23.90 -1.50
N LYS A 124 2.89 22.89 -2.23
CA LYS A 124 3.67 23.07 -3.46
C LYS A 124 2.85 22.86 -4.74
N GLY A 125 1.55 22.62 -4.63
CA GLY A 125 0.67 22.33 -5.77
C GLY A 125 0.90 20.96 -6.41
N ILE A 126 1.49 20.01 -5.69
CA ILE A 126 1.66 18.62 -6.15
C ILE A 126 0.44 17.83 -5.68
N ALA A 127 -0.58 17.75 -6.53
CA ALA A 127 -1.82 17.04 -6.22
C ALA A 127 -1.73 15.54 -6.57
N ALA A 128 -2.67 14.78 -6.03
CA ALA A 128 -2.93 13.42 -6.49
C ALA A 128 -3.39 13.42 -7.96
N PRO A 129 -3.22 12.29 -8.69
CA PRO A 129 -3.78 12.14 -10.03
C PRO A 129 -5.30 12.35 -10.03
N LYS A 130 -5.83 12.85 -11.15
CA LYS A 130 -7.27 13.00 -11.32
C LYS A 130 -7.97 11.65 -11.13
N GLY A 131 -8.96 11.62 -10.25
CA GLY A 131 -9.72 10.40 -9.94
C GLY A 131 -9.16 9.56 -8.79
N ILE A 132 -8.06 10.01 -8.16
CA ILE A 132 -7.50 9.40 -6.96
C ILE A 132 -7.63 10.41 -5.83
N THR A 133 -8.33 10.04 -4.75
CA THR A 133 -8.51 10.88 -3.57
C THR A 133 -7.64 10.34 -2.45
N VAL A 134 -6.56 11.03 -2.13
CA VAL A 134 -5.62 10.64 -1.08
C VAL A 134 -5.15 11.87 -0.31
N PRO A 135 -4.77 11.73 0.98
CA PRO A 135 -4.30 12.86 1.75
C PRO A 135 -2.95 13.38 1.24
N ASP A 136 -2.68 14.65 1.54
CA ASP A 136 -1.35 15.26 1.41
C ASP A 136 -0.26 14.41 2.11
N GLY A 137 0.90 14.28 1.48
CA GLY A 137 2.00 13.43 1.96
C GLY A 137 1.95 11.97 1.49
N THR A 138 0.97 11.59 0.65
CA THR A 138 0.87 10.26 0.04
C THR A 138 1.97 10.04 -0.99
N TRP A 139 2.61 8.87 -0.96
CA TRP A 139 3.57 8.46 -1.99
C TRP A 139 2.83 7.84 -3.18
N ILE A 140 2.90 8.49 -4.33
CA ILE A 140 2.34 8.04 -5.60
C ILE A 140 3.43 7.45 -6.48
N VAL A 141 3.14 6.30 -7.10
CA VAL A 141 4.01 5.67 -8.09
C VAL A 141 3.26 5.40 -9.39
N GLY A 142 3.96 5.58 -10.51
CA GLY A 142 3.52 5.15 -11.82
C GLY A 142 4.36 3.97 -12.29
N VAL A 143 3.72 2.86 -12.66
CA VAL A 143 4.37 1.60 -13.04
C VAL A 143 4.05 1.25 -14.48
N LYS A 144 5.09 0.95 -15.27
CA LYS A 144 4.96 0.39 -16.61
C LYS A 144 5.01 -1.13 -16.51
N VAL A 145 3.97 -1.80 -16.98
CA VAL A 145 3.90 -3.26 -17.03
C VAL A 145 4.38 -3.75 -18.40
N LEU A 146 5.27 -4.75 -18.41
CA LEU A 146 5.80 -5.37 -19.63
C LEU A 146 5.16 -6.74 -19.88
N ASN A 147 4.92 -7.50 -18.82
CA ASN A 147 4.35 -8.83 -18.90
C ASN A 147 2.87 -8.84 -19.29
N ASP A 148 2.52 -9.62 -20.33
CA ASP A 148 1.15 -9.74 -20.83
C ASP A 148 0.19 -10.37 -19.81
N THR A 149 0.63 -11.39 -19.08
CA THR A 149 -0.21 -12.08 -18.08
C THR A 149 -0.52 -11.17 -16.91
N VAL A 150 0.49 -10.47 -16.37
CA VAL A 150 0.28 -9.46 -15.31
C VAL A 150 -0.66 -8.37 -15.80
N TRP A 151 -0.50 -7.92 -17.05
CA TRP A 151 -1.40 -6.94 -17.65
C TRP A 151 -2.85 -7.45 -17.79
N GLN A 152 -3.05 -8.72 -18.14
CA GLN A 152 -4.39 -9.32 -18.17
C GLN A 152 -4.99 -9.40 -16.77
N ASN A 153 -4.22 -9.83 -15.78
CA ASN A 153 -4.66 -9.89 -14.38
C ASN A 153 -5.13 -8.52 -13.86
N ILE A 154 -4.43 -7.45 -14.22
CA ILE A 154 -4.86 -6.06 -13.93
C ILE A 154 -6.22 -5.76 -14.58
N LYS A 155 -6.38 -6.07 -15.86
CA LYS A 155 -7.63 -5.79 -16.59
C LYS A 155 -8.81 -6.61 -16.08
N ASP A 156 -8.55 -7.84 -15.66
CA ASP A 156 -9.54 -8.75 -15.11
C ASP A 156 -9.86 -8.42 -13.64
N GLY A 157 -9.11 -7.48 -13.05
CA GLY A 157 -9.32 -6.97 -11.70
C GLY A 157 -8.77 -7.86 -10.60
N SER A 158 -7.91 -8.85 -10.91
CA SER A 158 -7.22 -9.66 -9.90
C SER A 158 -6.00 -8.95 -9.31
N ILE A 159 -5.47 -7.92 -9.97
CA ILE A 159 -4.50 -6.98 -9.38
C ILE A 159 -5.20 -5.63 -9.24
N LYS A 160 -5.28 -5.13 -8.01
CA LYS A 160 -6.06 -3.93 -7.64
C LYS A 160 -5.22 -2.86 -6.94
N GLY A 161 -4.00 -3.21 -6.50
CA GLY A 161 -3.26 -2.54 -5.46
C GLY A 161 -1.76 -2.46 -5.70
N PHE A 162 -1.12 -1.48 -5.06
CA PHE A 162 0.30 -1.52 -4.75
C PHE A 162 0.47 -1.87 -3.28
N SER A 163 1.56 -2.57 -2.96
CA SER A 163 1.98 -2.79 -1.58
C SER A 163 3.50 -2.67 -1.48
N VAL A 164 4.02 -2.16 -0.37
CA VAL A 164 5.46 -1.95 -0.17
C VAL A 164 6.07 -3.07 0.64
N GLU A 165 7.27 -3.49 0.25
CA GLU A 165 8.08 -4.46 1.02
C GLU A 165 9.30 -3.80 1.61
N GLY A 166 9.53 -4.03 2.90
CA GLY A 166 10.69 -3.52 3.56
C GLY A 166 10.88 -4.05 4.97
N ILE A 167 11.99 -3.64 5.55
CA ILE A 167 12.29 -3.87 6.96
C ILE A 167 11.99 -2.57 7.69
N PHE A 168 11.13 -2.64 8.71
CA PHE A 168 10.70 -1.49 9.49
C PHE A 168 11.09 -1.64 10.96
N LYS A 169 11.31 -0.51 11.61
CA LYS A 169 11.45 -0.41 13.06
C LYS A 169 10.12 0.00 13.66
N MET A 170 9.75 -0.63 14.76
CA MET A 170 8.56 -0.29 15.53
C MET A 170 8.91 0.79 16.56
N VAL A 171 8.19 1.91 16.53
CA VAL A 171 8.28 2.98 17.52
C VAL A 171 6.93 3.08 18.22
N ASP A 172 6.91 2.86 19.53
CA ASP A 172 5.70 3.05 20.33
C ASP A 172 5.37 4.55 20.38
N THR A 173 4.18 4.90 19.91
CA THR A 173 3.70 6.30 19.95
C THR A 173 3.26 6.72 21.34
N GLN A 174 3.20 5.78 22.30
CA GLN A 174 2.61 5.92 23.63
C GLN A 174 1.11 6.29 23.58
N THR A 175 0.44 5.96 22.48
CA THR A 175 -0.99 6.20 22.26
C THR A 175 -1.72 4.93 21.86
N THR A 176 -3.05 5.00 21.87
CA THR A 176 -3.91 3.88 21.46
C THR A 176 -4.99 4.36 20.52
N ILE A 177 -5.42 3.50 19.62
CA ILE A 177 -6.54 3.72 18.71
C ILE A 177 -7.67 2.75 19.05
N ALA A 178 -8.91 3.21 18.96
CA ALA A 178 -10.06 2.32 19.11
C ALA A 178 -10.24 1.51 17.82
N LEU A 179 -10.54 0.22 17.94
CA LEU A 179 -10.80 -0.65 16.79
C LEU A 179 -11.88 -0.10 15.84
N SER A 180 -12.87 0.62 16.35
CA SER A 180 -13.93 1.26 15.56
C SER A 180 -13.46 2.44 14.68
N GLN A 181 -12.18 2.82 14.77
CA GLN A 181 -11.57 3.89 13.98
C GLN A 181 -10.68 3.35 12.86
N ILE A 182 -10.59 2.02 12.71
CA ILE A 182 -9.84 1.38 11.64
C ILE A 182 -10.81 1.21 10.47
N PRO A 183 -10.59 1.89 9.32
CA PRO A 183 -11.31 1.61 8.09
C PRO A 183 -11.04 0.13 7.75
N ASP A 184 -12.08 -0.67 7.55
CA ASP A 184 -11.99 -2.05 7.05
C ASP A 184 -11.56 -3.15 8.05
N LEU A 185 -11.74 -2.92 9.36
CA LEU A 185 -11.59 -4.01 10.35
C LEU A 185 -12.59 -5.15 10.16
N ASP A 186 -13.80 -4.85 9.66
CA ASP A 186 -14.84 -5.84 9.45
C ASP A 186 -14.43 -6.83 8.34
N THR A 187 -13.80 -6.37 7.26
CA THR A 187 -13.28 -7.22 6.17
C THR A 187 -12.20 -8.20 6.67
N ALA A 188 -11.26 -7.71 7.48
CA ALA A 188 -10.20 -8.56 8.03
C ALA A 188 -10.72 -9.62 9.04
N LEU A 189 -11.82 -9.34 9.73
CA LEU A 189 -12.49 -10.29 10.61
C LEU A 189 -13.30 -11.31 9.80
N ASP A 190 -14.01 -10.87 8.76
CA ASP A 190 -14.77 -11.74 7.86
C ASP A 190 -13.85 -12.73 7.13
N ASP A 191 -12.69 -12.29 6.65
CA ASP A 191 -11.69 -13.16 6.01
C ASP A 191 -11.10 -14.18 6.99
N PHE A 192 -10.87 -13.77 8.24
CA PHE A 192 -10.41 -14.68 9.29
C PHE A 192 -11.47 -15.72 9.65
N GLU A 193 -12.73 -15.31 9.80
CA GLU A 193 -13.84 -16.23 10.05
C GLU A 193 -14.07 -17.19 8.88
N ALA A 194 -13.98 -16.71 7.64
CA ALA A 194 -14.05 -17.55 6.44
C ALA A 194 -12.92 -18.58 6.38
N LEU A 195 -11.70 -18.18 6.71
CA LEU A 195 -10.54 -19.09 6.77
C LEU A 195 -10.71 -20.14 7.87
N VAL A 196 -11.13 -19.73 9.08
CA VAL A 196 -11.36 -20.66 10.20
C VAL A 196 -12.45 -21.68 9.83
N ASN A 197 -13.56 -21.23 9.25
CA ASN A 197 -14.64 -22.11 8.81
C ASN A 197 -14.18 -23.12 7.75
N SER A 198 -13.32 -22.69 6.81
CA SER A 198 -12.77 -23.57 5.76
C SER A 198 -11.79 -24.64 6.26
N LEU A 199 -11.24 -24.48 7.47
CA LEU A 199 -10.33 -25.43 8.11
C LEU A 199 -11.05 -26.39 9.06
N THR A 200 -12.32 -26.13 9.36
CA THR A 200 -13.14 -26.93 10.28
C THR A 200 -14.17 -27.83 9.59
N ASP A 201 -14.27 -27.76 8.27
CA ASP A 201 -15.02 -28.68 7.38
C ASP A 201 -14.08 -29.69 6.70
#